data_AF-A0A418LVD7-F1
#
_entry.id   AF-A0A418LVD7-F1
#
_cell.length_a   1.000
_cell.length_b   1.000
_cell.length_c   1.000
_cell.angle_alpha   90.00
_cell.angle_beta   90.00
_cell.angle_gamma   90.00
#
_symmetry.space_group_name_H-M   'P 1'
#
loop_
_entity.id
_entity.type
_entity.pdbx_description
1 polymer ?
#
loop_
_entity_poly.entity_id
_entity_poly.type
_entity_poly.pdbx_seq_one_letter_code
_entity_poly.pdbx_strand_id
1 'polypeptide(L)'
;MEKIALRRWYLLSGLAQAIGKFPVVEFAIQFVVESSSVKEVLKNYGGTRTYRFPDGQHLRIQFPDHAAGITATAGDWFTAQSDTLPATYVLPVTRYVCSCGQVHESEYPYPSMWCTCGQKAYPEHPLEVPIPLLHHHRGRQGAHV
;
A
#
# COMPACT_ATOMS: atom_id res chain seq x y z
N MET A 1 -26.13 -9.55 0.97
CA MET A 1 -25.02 -10.31 1.59
C MET A 1 -23.74 -9.95 0.85
N GLU A 2 -22.97 -9.00 1.38
CA GLU A 2 -21.61 -8.77 0.88
C GLU A 2 -20.78 -10.01 1.18
N LYS A 3 -20.18 -10.59 0.15
CA LYS A 3 -19.18 -11.64 0.33
C LYS A 3 -18.02 -11.01 1.07
N ILE A 4 -17.82 -11.38 2.34
CA ILE A 4 -16.58 -11.06 3.06
C ILE A 4 -15.48 -11.76 2.27
N ALA A 5 -14.75 -11.00 1.45
CA ALA A 5 -13.61 -11.53 0.73
C ALA A 5 -12.61 -12.00 1.78
N LEU A 6 -12.23 -13.28 1.73
CA LEU A 6 -11.20 -13.84 2.59
C LEU A 6 -9.92 -13.01 2.40
N ARG A 7 -9.58 -12.21 3.40
CA ARG A 7 -8.36 -11.41 3.43
C ARG A 7 -7.17 -12.33 3.63
N ARG A 8 -6.09 -12.05 2.90
CA ARG A 8 -4.82 -12.75 3.01
C ARG A 8 -3.70 -11.73 3.00
N TRP A 9 -2.60 -12.11 3.64
CA TRP A 9 -1.39 -11.33 3.66
C TRP A 9 -0.47 -11.76 2.52
N TYR A 10 0.06 -10.79 1.79
CA TYR A 10 0.93 -10.98 0.63
C TYR A 10 2.26 -10.27 0.85
N LEU A 11 3.35 -10.96 0.61
CA LEU A 11 4.70 -10.43 0.64
C LEU A 11 5.15 -10.05 -0.77
N LEU A 12 5.63 -8.81 -0.92
CA LEU A 12 6.33 -8.31 -2.09
C LEU A 12 7.73 -7.87 -1.66
N SER A 13 8.75 -8.37 -2.34
CA SER A 13 10.13 -7.88 -2.18
C SER A 13 10.50 -7.07 -3.41
N GLY A 14 11.21 -5.97 -3.22
CA GLY A 14 11.65 -5.10 -4.29
C GLY A 14 13.01 -4.48 -4.01
N LEU A 15 13.51 -3.76 -5.00
CA LEU A 15 14.70 -2.92 -4.87
C LEU A 15 14.27 -1.46 -4.88
N ALA A 16 14.63 -0.75 -3.81
CA ALA A 16 14.42 0.68 -3.66
C ALA A 16 15.70 1.43 -4.03
N GLN A 17 15.52 2.55 -4.73
CA GLN A 17 16.57 3.43 -5.20
C GLN A 17 16.20 4.85 -4.78
N ALA A 18 17.01 5.46 -3.91
CA ALA A 18 16.89 6.87 -3.60
C ALA A 18 17.46 7.70 -4.76
N ILE A 19 16.65 8.61 -5.31
CA ILE A 19 16.99 9.50 -6.42
C ILE A 19 16.92 10.94 -5.90
N GLY A 20 18.03 11.68 -5.99
CA GLY A 20 18.10 13.04 -5.47
C GLY A 20 19.52 13.61 -5.47
N LYS A 21 19.79 14.54 -4.53
CA LYS A 21 21.06 15.28 -4.44
C LYS A 21 22.22 14.48 -3.84
N PHE A 22 21.95 13.28 -3.32
CA PHE A 22 22.93 12.40 -2.68
C PHE A 22 23.22 11.18 -3.57
N PRO A 23 24.33 10.44 -3.36
CA PRO A 23 24.61 9.24 -4.12
C PRO A 23 23.42 8.28 -4.11
N VAL A 24 23.18 7.67 -5.27
CA VAL A 24 22.16 6.64 -5.44
C VAL A 24 22.48 5.48 -4.50
N VAL A 25 21.64 5.28 -3.49
CA VAL A 25 21.70 4.12 -2.61
C VAL A 25 20.58 3.16 -3.02
N GLU A 26 20.98 1.94 -3.38
CA GLU A 26 20.07 0.83 -3.63
C GLU A 26 19.98 -0.05 -2.38
N PHE A 27 18.76 -0.40 -1.99
CA PHE A 27 18.51 -1.29 -0.86
C PHE A 27 17.27 -2.15 -1.11
N ALA A 28 17.28 -3.35 -0.52
CA ALA A 28 16.13 -4.24 -0.57
C ALA A 28 15.02 -3.73 0.38
N ILE A 29 13.78 -3.80 -0.10
CA ILE A 29 12.58 -3.35 0.61
C ILE A 29 11.51 -4.43 0.52
N GLN A 30 10.72 -4.59 1.57
CA GLN A 30 9.62 -5.54 1.62
C GLN A 30 8.30 -4.88 2.00
N PHE A 31 7.23 -5.21 1.28
CA PHE A 31 5.87 -4.86 1.64
C PHE A 31 5.11 -6.14 2.03
N VAL A 32 4.47 -6.11 3.20
CA VAL A 32 3.52 -7.13 3.62
C VAL A 32 2.13 -6.50 3.62
N VAL A 33 1.31 -6.90 2.66
CA VAL A 33 0.04 -6.26 2.30
C VAL A 33 -1.13 -7.16 2.60
N GLU A 34 -2.11 -6.67 3.34
CA GLU A 34 -3.40 -7.33 3.46
C GLU A 34 -4.27 -6.99 2.25
N SER A 35 -4.71 -8.00 1.49
CA SER A 35 -5.54 -7.78 0.32
C SER A 35 -6.51 -8.93 0.08
N SER A 36 -7.55 -8.68 -0.71
CA SER A 36 -8.49 -9.69 -1.19
C SER A 36 -7.89 -10.64 -2.24
N SER A 37 -6.85 -10.21 -2.97
CA SER A 37 -6.24 -11.04 -4.02
C SER A 37 -4.85 -10.55 -4.45
N VAL A 38 -4.05 -11.47 -4.99
CA VAL A 38 -2.76 -11.14 -5.64
C VAL A 38 -2.92 -10.14 -6.79
N LYS A 39 -4.08 -10.13 -7.47
CA LYS A 39 -4.37 -9.21 -8.56
C LYS A 39 -4.48 -7.77 -8.08
N GLU A 40 -5.16 -7.54 -6.96
CA GLU A 40 -5.25 -6.20 -6.36
C GLU A 40 -3.89 -5.76 -5.82
N VAL A 41 -3.12 -6.68 -5.23
CA VAL A 41 -1.74 -6.42 -4.83
C VAL A 41 -0.88 -5.94 -6.01
N LEU A 42 -0.88 -6.65 -7.15
CA LEU A 42 -0.12 -6.24 -8.35
C LEU A 42 -0.58 -4.89 -8.89
N LYS A 43 -1.90 -4.67 -8.96
CA LYS A 43 -2.48 -3.42 -9.45
C LYS A 43 -2.05 -2.21 -8.62
N ASN A 44 -2.02 -2.36 -7.30
CA ASN A 44 -1.75 -1.25 -6.38
C ASN A 44 -0.26 -1.06 -6.11
N TYR A 45 0.51 -2.15 -5.99
CA TYR A 45 1.90 -2.12 -5.53
C TYR A 45 2.89 -2.67 -6.55
N GLY A 46 2.47 -3.51 -7.49
CA GLY A 46 3.36 -4.13 -8.47
C GLY A 46 4.00 -3.13 -9.44
N GLY A 47 5.09 -3.57 -10.08
CA GLY A 47 5.86 -2.82 -11.05
C GLY A 47 6.72 -1.70 -10.45
N THR A 48 7.13 -0.74 -11.27
CA THR A 48 7.89 0.43 -10.83
C THR A 48 6.97 1.45 -10.16
N ARG A 49 7.31 1.87 -8.95
CA ARG A 49 6.63 2.94 -8.21
C ARG A 49 7.62 4.03 -7.84
N THR A 50 7.23 5.28 -8.03
CA THR A 50 8.03 6.43 -7.61
C THR A 50 7.27 7.20 -6.55
N TYR A 51 7.88 7.37 -5.40
CA TYR A 51 7.36 8.13 -4.27
C TYR A 51 8.14 9.42 -4.17
N ARG A 52 7.45 10.53 -3.90
CA ARG A 52 8.07 11.84 -3.73
C ARG A 52 7.92 12.28 -2.29
N PHE A 53 9.03 12.62 -1.67
CA PHE A 53 9.06 13.18 -0.33
C PHE A 53 8.90 14.70 -0.37
N PRO A 54 8.42 15.32 0.73
CA PRO A 54 8.25 16.78 0.81
C PRO A 54 9.53 17.59 0.59
N ASP A 55 10.69 17.00 0.89
CA ASP A 55 12.01 17.61 0.69
C ASP A 55 12.51 17.55 -0.78
N GLY A 56 11.70 16.99 -1.68
CA GLY A 56 12.01 16.83 -3.09
C GLY A 56 12.83 15.60 -3.42
N GLN A 57 13.15 14.73 -2.44
CA GLN A 57 13.74 13.43 -2.73
C GLN A 57 12.70 12.49 -3.36
N HIS A 58 13.18 11.57 -4.18
CA HIS A 58 12.35 10.56 -4.82
C HIS A 58 12.83 9.17 -4.42
N LEU A 59 11.91 8.27 -4.08
CA LEU A 59 12.18 6.85 -3.91
C LEU A 59 11.56 6.10 -5.07
N ARG A 60 12.39 5.49 -5.91
CA ARG A 60 11.92 4.56 -6.93
C ARG A 60 12.01 3.15 -6.38
N ILE A 61 10.90 2.43 -6.33
CA ILE A 61 10.85 1.03 -5.92
C ILE A 61 10.45 0.19 -7.13
N GLN A 62 11.21 -0.87 -7.41
CA GLN A 62 10.85 -1.87 -8.39
C GLN A 62 10.31 -3.12 -7.68
N PHE A 63 8.99 -3.34 -7.79
CA PHE A 63 8.35 -4.56 -7.35
C PHE A 63 8.09 -5.52 -8.53
N PRO A 64 7.80 -6.81 -8.26
CA PRO A 64 7.28 -7.73 -9.24
C PRO A 64 6.03 -7.20 -9.93
N ASP A 65 5.91 -7.47 -11.21
CA ASP A 65 4.76 -7.12 -12.06
C ASP A 65 3.89 -8.34 -12.41
N HIS A 66 4.26 -9.52 -11.92
CA HIS A 66 3.57 -10.78 -12.16
C HIS A 66 3.39 -11.57 -10.86
N ALA A 67 2.36 -12.43 -10.84
CA ALA A 67 1.93 -13.12 -9.63
C ALA A 67 2.98 -14.07 -9.05
N ALA A 68 3.86 -14.65 -9.88
CA ALA A 68 4.90 -15.57 -9.41
C ALA A 68 5.96 -14.89 -8.53
N GLY A 69 6.09 -13.57 -8.60
CA GLY A 69 6.97 -12.81 -7.71
C GLY A 69 6.33 -12.40 -6.37
N ILE A 70 5.08 -12.77 -6.12
CA ILE A 70 4.35 -12.44 -4.88
C ILE A 70 4.09 -13.71 -4.09
N THR A 71 4.42 -13.69 -2.81
CA THR A 71 4.20 -14.82 -1.90
C THR A 71 2.98 -14.56 -1.04
N ALA A 72 2.01 -15.47 -1.06
CA ALA A 72 0.96 -15.47 -0.04
C ALA A 72 1.55 -15.98 1.28
N THR A 73 1.38 -15.21 2.34
CA THR A 73 1.87 -15.54 3.68
C THR A 73 0.77 -16.19 4.51
N ALA A 74 1.16 -17.09 5.41
CA ALA A 74 0.26 -17.58 6.45
C ALA A 74 -0.01 -16.44 7.46
N GLY A 75 -1.17 -16.47 8.11
CA GLY A 75 -1.66 -15.38 8.99
C GLY A 75 -0.82 -15.10 10.24
N ASP A 76 0.26 -15.87 10.45
CA ASP A 76 1.24 -15.80 11.53
C ASP A 76 2.53 -15.04 11.14
N TRP A 77 2.61 -14.48 9.93
CA TRP A 77 3.79 -13.71 9.49
C TRP A 77 4.15 -12.56 10.45
N PHE A 78 3.17 -12.00 11.16
CA PHE A 78 3.36 -10.93 12.15
C PHE A 78 4.23 -11.37 13.34
N THR A 79 4.26 -12.68 13.65
CA THR A 79 5.08 -13.25 14.74
C THR A 79 6.52 -13.55 14.33
N ALA A 80 6.87 -13.45 13.05
CA ALA A 80 8.22 -13.67 12.53
C ALA A 80 8.86 -12.34 12.09
N GLN A 81 8.90 -11.33 12.96
CA GLN A 81 9.83 -10.20 12.82
C GLN A 81 11.26 -10.70 13.05
N SER A 82 11.80 -11.42 12.08
CA SER A 82 13.20 -11.83 12.02
C SER A 82 13.92 -10.86 11.11
N ASP A 83 14.44 -9.77 11.68
CA ASP A 83 15.76 -9.12 11.45
C ASP A 83 16.43 -9.09 10.06
N THR A 84 15.75 -9.40 8.96
CA THR A 84 16.46 -9.80 7.73
C THR A 84 16.50 -8.74 6.64
N LEU A 85 15.74 -7.65 6.73
CA LEU A 85 15.86 -6.53 5.79
C LEU A 85 15.67 -5.16 6.46
N PRO A 86 16.44 -4.14 6.03
CA PRO A 86 16.46 -2.82 6.67
C PRO A 86 15.15 -2.02 6.50
N ALA A 87 14.24 -2.44 5.61
CA ALA A 87 13.01 -1.72 5.33
C ALA A 87 11.85 -2.69 5.01
N THR A 88 11.12 -3.11 6.05
CA THR A 88 9.88 -3.88 5.91
C THR A 88 8.69 -3.01 6.30
N TYR A 89 7.70 -2.91 5.41
CA TYR A 89 6.49 -2.11 5.57
C TYR A 89 5.27 -3.00 5.65
N VAL A 90 4.45 -2.77 6.67
CA VAL A 90 3.20 -3.51 6.90
C VAL A 90 2.02 -2.63 6.47
N LEU A 91 1.18 -3.16 5.60
CA LEU A 91 0.08 -2.43 4.96
C LEU A 91 -1.24 -3.19 5.20
N PRO A 92 -1.88 -3.00 6.37
CA PRO A 92 -3.19 -3.59 6.65
C PRO A 92 -4.29 -2.91 5.84
N VAL A 93 -5.44 -3.57 5.72
CA VAL A 93 -6.63 -2.92 5.18
C VAL A 93 -7.03 -1.77 6.10
N THR A 94 -7.42 -0.63 5.54
CA THR A 94 -7.93 0.47 6.37
C THR A 94 -9.37 0.19 6.75
N ARG A 95 -9.67 0.18 8.05
CA ARG A 95 -11.03 0.05 8.59
C ARG A 95 -11.60 1.43 8.88
N TYR A 96 -12.86 1.65 8.49
CA TYR A 96 -13.59 2.90 8.69
C TYR A 96 -14.80 2.64 9.55
N VAL A 97 -14.91 3.38 10.65
CA VAL A 97 -16.02 3.25 11.59
C VAL A 97 -16.98 4.42 11.40
N CYS A 98 -18.25 4.12 11.19
CA CYS A 98 -19.32 5.10 11.19
C CYS A 98 -19.92 5.23 12.60
N SER A 99 -20.45 6.41 12.91
CA SER A 99 -21.26 6.68 14.10
C SER A 99 -22.45 5.73 14.31
N CYS A 100 -22.99 5.14 13.23
CA CYS A 100 -24.08 4.16 13.29
C CYS A 100 -23.61 2.75 13.68
N GLY A 101 -22.31 2.56 13.93
CA GLY A 101 -21.70 1.28 14.30
C GLY A 101 -21.31 0.39 13.11
N GLN A 102 -21.60 0.80 11.87
CA GLN A 102 -21.12 0.07 10.69
C GLN A 102 -19.61 0.26 10.50
N VAL A 103 -18.95 -0.85 10.12
CA VAL A 103 -17.53 -0.88 9.77
C VAL A 103 -17.40 -1.15 8.28
N HIS A 104 -16.58 -0.35 7.61
CA HIS A 104 -16.23 -0.52 6.20
C HIS A 104 -14.73 -0.77 6.09
N GLU A 105 -14.31 -1.46 5.02
CA GLU A 105 -12.91 -1.76 4.77
C GLU A 105 -12.49 -1.24 3.40
N SER A 106 -11.28 -0.72 3.29
CA SER A 106 -10.68 -0.39 2.01
C SER A 106 -9.20 -0.73 1.98
N GLU A 107 -8.78 -1.36 0.88
CA GLU A 107 -7.36 -1.60 0.58
C GLU A 107 -6.62 -0.31 0.24
N TYR A 108 -7.34 0.80 0.04
CA TYR A 108 -6.79 2.11 -0.20
C TYR A 108 -7.10 3.07 0.95
N PRO A 109 -6.11 3.83 1.45
CA PRO A 109 -6.32 4.82 2.50
C PRO A 109 -7.02 6.06 1.92
N TYR A 110 -8.27 6.28 2.33
CA TYR A 110 -9.08 7.45 2.09
C TYR A 110 -9.22 8.26 3.37
N PRO A 111 -9.40 9.58 3.32
CA PRO A 111 -9.69 10.38 4.51
C PRO A 111 -11.02 10.03 5.19
N SER A 112 -11.98 9.54 4.41
CA SER A 112 -13.32 9.12 4.87
C SER A 112 -14.03 8.28 3.81
N MET A 113 -15.01 7.47 4.21
CA MET A 113 -15.92 6.75 3.32
C MET A 113 -17.39 7.12 3.60
N TRP A 114 -18.26 6.93 2.61
CA TRP A 114 -19.71 7.09 2.81
C TRP A 114 -20.33 5.81 3.36
N CYS A 115 -21.00 5.93 4.50
CA CYS A 115 -21.76 4.86 5.10
C CYS A 115 -23.18 4.80 4.51
N THR A 116 -23.79 3.61 4.52
CA THR A 116 -25.18 3.41 4.05
C THR A 116 -26.22 4.20 4.84
N CYS A 117 -25.91 4.60 6.09
CA CYS A 117 -26.76 5.48 6.90
C CYS A 117 -26.74 6.95 6.47
N GLY A 118 -25.96 7.31 5.44
CA GLY A 118 -25.84 8.68 4.93
C GLY A 118 -24.82 9.55 5.67
N GLN A 119 -24.10 9.02 6.65
CA GLN A 119 -23.02 9.71 7.34
C GLN A 119 -21.63 9.27 6.86
N LYS A 120 -20.59 10.04 7.21
CA LYS A 120 -19.21 9.69 6.92
C LYS A 120 -18.68 8.70 7.96
N ALA A 121 -18.00 7.67 7.48
CA ALA A 121 -17.15 6.78 8.27
C ALA A 121 -15.70 7.28 8.18
N TYR A 122 -15.00 7.24 9.31
CA TYR A 122 -13.62 7.72 9.43
C TYR A 122 -12.69 6.56 9.79
N PRO A 123 -11.42 6.61 9.36
CA PRO A 123 -10.51 5.51 9.63
C PRO A 123 -10.32 5.31 11.14
N GLU A 124 -10.36 4.05 11.58
CA GLU A 124 -10.26 3.64 12.99
C GLU A 124 -8.92 4.05 13.62
N HIS A 125 -7.87 4.02 12.82
CA HIS A 125 -6.55 4.51 13.16
C HIS A 125 -6.18 5.67 12.22
N PRO A 126 -5.35 6.63 12.67
CA PRO A 126 -4.74 7.59 11.77
C PRO A 126 -4.12 6.85 10.57
N LEU A 127 -4.23 7.44 9.38
CA LEU A 127 -3.61 6.86 8.19
C LEU A 127 -2.09 6.88 8.38
N GLU A 128 -1.54 5.80 8.93
CA GLU A 128 -0.11 5.53 8.91
C GLU A 128 0.23 5.17 7.48
N VAL A 129 0.58 6.18 6.69
CA VAL A 129 1.03 5.97 5.32
C VAL A 129 2.51 5.61 5.40
N PRO A 130 2.93 4.34 5.25
CA PRO A 130 4.29 3.96 5.58
C PRO A 130 5.31 4.51 4.56
N ILE A 131 4.81 5.01 3.44
CA ILE A 131 5.53 5.85 2.49
C ILE A 131 4.54 6.95 2.10
N PRO A 132 4.86 8.24 2.17
CA PRO A 132 3.92 9.29 1.80
C PRO A 132 3.38 9.00 0.40
N LEU A 133 2.13 8.53 0.34
CA LEU A 133 1.29 8.50 -0.85
C LEU A 133 0.91 9.96 -1.14
N LEU A 134 1.91 10.78 -1.45
CA LEU A 134 1.75 12.09 -2.00
C LEU A 134 1.67 11.93 -3.52
N HIS A 135 0.43 11.91 -3.98
CA HIS A 135 0.01 12.19 -5.35
C HIS A 135 0.44 11.15 -6.39
N HIS A 136 -0.42 10.14 -6.58
CA HIS A 136 -0.73 9.74 -7.95
C HIS A 136 -1.49 10.88 -8.62
N HIS A 137 -0.77 11.90 -9.09
CA HIS A 137 -1.24 12.62 -10.25
C HIS A 137 -1.23 11.60 -11.38
N ARG A 138 -2.40 11.04 -11.70
CA ARG A 138 -2.70 10.68 -13.09
C ARG A 138 -2.43 11.96 -13.89
N GLY A 139 -1.21 12.09 -14.39
CA GLY A 139 -0.93 13.01 -15.47
C GLY A 139 -1.87 12.61 -16.59
N ARG A 140 -2.95 13.39 -16.78
CA ARG A 140 -3.46 13.60 -18.12
C ARG A 140 -2.23 14.03 -18.91
N GLN A 141 -1.67 13.12 -19.70
CA GLN A 141 -0.82 13.52 -20.79
C GLN A 141 -1.66 14.51 -21.58
N GLY A 142 -1.21 15.76 -21.59
CA GLY A 142 -1.84 16.80 -22.37
C GLY A 142 -1.85 16.35 -23.82
N ALA A 143 -3.05 16.37 -24.40
CA ALA A 143 -3.17 16.55 -25.83
C ALA A 143 -2.71 17.99 -26.12
N HIS A 144 -1.45 18.11 -26.54
CA HIS A 144 -0.85 19.21 -27.28
C HIS A 144 0.06 18.47 -28.29
N VAL A 145 -0.02 18.61 -29.60
CA VAL A 145 -0.60 19.60 -30.52
C VAL A 145 -1.23 18.85 -31.70
#